data_AF-A0A971FMR0-F1
#
_entry.id   AF-A0A971FMR0-F1
#
_cell.length_a   1.000
_cell.length_b   1.000
_cell.length_c   1.000
_cell.angle_alpha   90.00
_cell.angle_beta   90.00
_cell.angle_gamma   90.00
#
_symmetry.space_group_name_H-M   'P 1'
#
loop_
_entity.id
_entity.type
_entity.pdbx_description
1 polymer ?
#
loop_
_entity_poly.entity_id
_entity_poly.type
_entity_poly.pdbx_seq_one_letter_code
_entity_poly.pdbx_strand_id
1 'polypeptide(L)'
;MKHYVIWFLLGSGCFLVAQPLTRIPLLSAIQQTTEYHLVLAVRPLLVGIMIAFSAGLFEEGFRFLFKLLILKPPASRFSQPILFGLGHGLAEAVLVLAPAMKVVSIDQLAVGILERILAVWLHVALTVIVWNGFQKGKRVFYLISALVVHGLVNTLIPVFSSHPQAIVLIEGSLFLIDLLLIVVVVYSKRLYVTREGLS
;
A
#
# COMPACT_ATOMS: atom_id res chain seq x y z
N MET A 1 -12.69 22.58 1.54
CA MET A 1 -13.04 21.33 2.25
C MET A 1 -13.51 20.22 1.31
N LYS A 2 -14.46 20.47 0.39
CA LYS A 2 -15.02 19.43 -0.51
C LYS A 2 -13.96 18.58 -1.24
N HIS A 3 -12.93 19.19 -1.83
CA HIS A 3 -11.90 18.45 -2.57
C HIS A 3 -11.03 17.53 -1.70
N TYR A 4 -10.80 17.88 -0.42
CA TYR A 4 -9.97 17.06 0.48
C TYR A 4 -10.67 15.75 0.84
N VAL A 5 -11.97 15.83 1.14
CA VAL A 5 -12.82 14.66 1.42
C VAL A 5 -12.89 13.76 0.18
N ILE A 6 -13.04 14.33 -1.01
CA ILE A 6 -13.08 13.55 -2.25
C ILE A 6 -11.77 12.77 -2.46
N TRP A 7 -10.60 13.38 -2.25
CA TRP A 7 -9.32 12.67 -2.42
C TRP A 7 -9.16 11.51 -1.44
N PHE A 8 -9.60 11.71 -0.20
CA PHE A 8 -9.64 10.65 0.81
C PHE A 8 -10.55 9.49 0.38
N LEU A 9 -11.80 9.80 0.00
CA LEU A 9 -12.78 8.78 -0.43
C LEU A 9 -12.33 8.04 -1.68
N LEU A 10 -11.66 8.72 -2.62
CA LEU A 10 -11.07 8.07 -3.80
C LEU A 10 -9.91 7.15 -3.41
N GLY A 11 -9.12 7.49 -2.39
CA GLY A 11 -8.10 6.61 -1.82
C GLY A 11 -8.71 5.35 -1.24
N SER A 12 -9.74 5.48 -0.40
CA SER A 12 -10.47 4.35 0.16
C SER A 12 -11.12 3.49 -0.93
N GLY A 13 -11.76 4.12 -1.91
CA GLY A 13 -12.32 3.43 -3.07
C GLY A 13 -11.27 2.70 -3.91
N CYS A 14 -10.08 3.27 -4.08
CA CYS A 14 -8.97 2.64 -4.78
C CYS A 14 -8.54 1.33 -4.10
N PHE A 15 -8.40 1.33 -2.77
CA PHE A 15 -8.12 0.11 -2.00
C PHE A 15 -9.22 -0.94 -2.20
N LEU A 16 -10.49 -0.56 -2.06
CA LEU A 16 -11.62 -1.48 -2.22
C LEU A 16 -11.66 -2.13 -3.61
N VAL A 17 -11.38 -1.35 -4.65
CA VAL A 17 -11.30 -1.85 -6.02
C VAL A 17 -10.09 -2.78 -6.20
N ALA A 18 -8.91 -2.37 -5.73
CA ALA A 18 -7.67 -3.12 -5.93
C ALA A 18 -7.64 -4.45 -5.16
N GLN A 19 -8.19 -4.50 -3.95
CA GLN A 19 -8.04 -5.63 -3.04
C GLN A 19 -9.34 -6.47 -2.98
N PRO A 20 -10.40 -6.07 -2.26
CA PRO A 20 -11.66 -6.83 -2.19
C PRO A 20 -12.32 -7.16 -3.53
N LEU A 21 -12.33 -6.24 -4.50
CA LEU A 21 -13.10 -6.44 -5.73
C LEU A 21 -12.32 -7.12 -6.86
N THR A 22 -10.99 -7.11 -6.82
CA THR A 22 -10.17 -7.64 -7.92
C THR A 22 -9.12 -8.64 -7.46
N ARG A 23 -8.12 -8.24 -6.66
CA ARG A 23 -7.02 -9.14 -6.29
C ARG A 23 -7.49 -10.33 -5.46
N ILE A 24 -8.30 -10.13 -4.42
CA ILE A 24 -8.72 -11.22 -3.52
C ILE A 24 -9.57 -12.26 -4.27
N PRO A 25 -10.60 -11.88 -5.06
CA PRO A 25 -11.34 -12.85 -5.88
C PRO A 25 -10.47 -13.61 -6.87
N LEU A 26 -9.53 -12.92 -7.54
CA LEU A 26 -8.59 -13.57 -8.46
C LEU A 26 -7.69 -14.57 -7.73
N LEU A 27 -7.09 -14.18 -6.60
CA LEU A 27 -6.28 -15.09 -5.80
C LEU A 27 -7.09 -16.26 -5.28
N SER A 28 -8.33 -16.05 -4.85
CA SER A 28 -9.23 -17.11 -4.42
C SER A 28 -9.51 -18.13 -5.53
N ALA A 29 -9.71 -17.67 -6.77
CA ALA A 29 -9.88 -18.55 -7.92
C ALA A 29 -8.61 -19.37 -8.21
N ILE A 30 -7.43 -18.73 -8.17
CA ILE A 30 -6.14 -19.42 -8.37
C ILE A 30 -5.89 -20.45 -7.26
N GLN A 31 -6.24 -20.11 -6.02
CA GLN A 31 -6.03 -20.95 -4.84
C GLN A 31 -6.87 -22.23 -4.83
N GLN A 32 -7.89 -22.35 -5.67
CA GLN A 32 -8.69 -23.57 -5.83
C GLN A 32 -8.07 -24.57 -6.81
N THR A 33 -6.99 -24.21 -7.49
CA THR A 33 -6.36 -25.07 -8.50
C THR A 33 -5.41 -26.08 -7.86
N THR A 34 -5.35 -27.29 -8.42
CA THR A 34 -4.39 -28.32 -7.99
C THR A 34 -2.94 -27.85 -8.16
N GLU A 35 -2.64 -27.12 -9.23
CA GLU A 35 -1.28 -26.59 -9.49
C GLU A 35 -0.82 -25.65 -8.38
N TYR A 36 -1.69 -24.75 -7.90
CA TYR A 36 -1.37 -23.87 -6.79
C TYR A 36 -1.01 -24.67 -5.54
N HIS A 37 -1.81 -25.69 -5.19
CA HIS A 37 -1.55 -26.52 -4.01
C HIS A 37 -0.27 -27.35 -4.13
N LEU A 38 0.05 -27.85 -5.32
CA LEU A 38 1.30 -28.57 -5.58
C LEU A 38 2.52 -27.65 -5.40
N VAL A 39 2.50 -26.44 -5.98
CA VAL A 39 3.60 -25.48 -5.85
C VAL A 39 3.72 -24.98 -4.42
N LEU A 40 2.61 -24.75 -3.71
CA LEU A 40 2.60 -24.36 -2.31
C LEU A 40 3.24 -25.43 -1.42
N ALA A 41 2.96 -26.70 -1.67
CA ALA A 41 3.54 -27.82 -0.91
C ALA A 41 5.05 -27.96 -1.11
N VAL A 42 5.56 -27.68 -2.32
CA VAL A 42 6.98 -27.87 -2.66
C VAL A 42 7.82 -26.59 -2.48
N ARG A 43 7.21 -25.41 -2.68
CA ARG A 43 7.90 -24.10 -2.67
C ARG A 43 7.06 -23.01 -1.95
N PRO A 44 6.78 -23.17 -0.65
CA PRO A 44 5.90 -22.25 0.08
C PRO A 44 6.42 -20.81 0.11
N LEU A 45 7.73 -20.61 0.26
CA LEU A 45 8.32 -19.27 0.26
C LEU A 45 8.12 -18.55 -1.08
N LEU A 46 8.28 -19.27 -2.21
CA LEU A 46 8.06 -18.69 -3.54
C LEU A 46 6.60 -18.23 -3.69
N VAL A 47 5.65 -19.06 -3.26
CA VAL A 47 4.22 -18.70 -3.30
C VAL A 47 3.95 -17.48 -2.41
N GLY A 48 4.50 -17.45 -1.20
CA GLY A 48 4.39 -16.30 -0.30
C GLY A 48 4.92 -15.00 -0.93
N ILE A 49 6.10 -15.05 -1.55
CA ILE A 49 6.69 -13.90 -2.28
C ILE A 49 5.81 -13.47 -3.45
N MET A 50 5.31 -14.41 -4.25
CA MET A 50 4.42 -14.11 -5.37
C MET A 50 3.12 -13.45 -4.91
N ILE A 51 2.53 -13.92 -3.81
CA ILE A 51 1.35 -13.31 -3.20
C ILE A 51 1.70 -11.89 -2.70
N ALA A 52 2.83 -11.71 -2.02
CA ALA A 52 3.28 -10.40 -1.54
C ALA A 52 3.47 -9.39 -2.68
N PHE A 53 4.16 -9.76 -3.76
CA PHE A 53 4.37 -8.91 -4.92
C PHE A 53 3.07 -8.62 -5.69
N SER A 54 2.14 -9.57 -5.75
CA SER A 54 0.83 -9.31 -6.36
C SER A 54 0.05 -8.20 -5.63
N ALA A 55 0.21 -8.05 -4.31
CA ALA A 55 -0.42 -6.94 -3.57
C ALA A 55 0.11 -5.58 -4.06
N GLY A 56 1.44 -5.45 -4.16
CA GLY A 56 2.07 -4.25 -4.71
C GLY A 56 1.66 -3.98 -6.16
N LEU A 57 1.58 -5.01 -7.00
CA LEU A 57 1.14 -4.87 -8.39
C LEU A 57 -0.28 -4.29 -8.49
N PHE A 58 -1.24 -4.87 -7.75
CA PHE A 58 -2.63 -4.44 -7.81
C PHE A 58 -2.80 -3.06 -7.18
N GLU A 59 -2.28 -2.84 -5.97
CA GLU A 59 -2.51 -1.57 -5.28
C GLU A 59 -1.81 -0.39 -5.95
N GLU A 60 -0.55 -0.53 -6.33
CA GLU A 60 0.17 0.54 -7.02
C GLU A 60 -0.35 0.73 -8.45
N GLY A 61 -0.74 -0.36 -9.12
CA GLY A 61 -1.38 -0.31 -10.43
C GLY A 61 -2.69 0.47 -10.41
N PHE A 62 -3.61 0.15 -9.49
CA PHE A 62 -4.87 0.89 -9.36
C PHE A 62 -4.65 2.33 -8.91
N ARG A 63 -3.71 2.58 -8.00
CA ARG A 63 -3.34 3.95 -7.61
C ARG A 63 -2.87 4.78 -8.80
N PHE A 64 -2.04 4.19 -9.66
CA PHE A 64 -1.62 4.79 -10.90
C PHE A 64 -2.79 5.05 -11.87
N LEU A 65 -3.70 4.09 -12.03
CA LEU A 65 -4.89 4.23 -12.86
C LEU A 65 -5.84 5.32 -12.34
N PHE A 66 -6.07 5.40 -11.03
CA PHE A 66 -6.87 6.46 -10.41
C PHE A 66 -6.26 7.84 -10.69
N LYS A 67 -4.93 7.97 -10.56
CA LYS A 67 -4.24 9.22 -10.90
C LYS A 67 -4.36 9.55 -12.39
N LEU A 68 -4.16 8.56 -13.26
CA LEU A 68 -4.15 8.76 -14.71
C LEU A 68 -5.54 9.09 -15.27
N LEU A 69 -6.58 8.38 -14.82
CA LEU A 69 -7.91 8.40 -15.43
C LEU A 69 -8.85 9.38 -14.74
N ILE A 70 -8.79 9.49 -13.41
CA ILE A 70 -9.77 10.24 -12.60
C ILE A 70 -9.19 11.58 -12.15
N LEU A 71 -7.99 11.59 -11.57
CA LEU A 71 -7.42 12.77 -10.90
C LEU A 71 -6.56 13.63 -11.83
N LYS A 72 -7.23 14.20 -12.85
CA LYS A 72 -6.65 15.16 -13.80
C LYS A 72 -6.70 16.61 -13.25
N PRO A 73 -5.79 17.50 -13.67
CA PRO A 73 -4.60 17.28 -14.51
C PRO A 73 -3.46 16.55 -13.75
N PRO A 74 -2.35 16.16 -14.43
CA PRO A 74 -1.21 15.51 -13.77
C PRO A 74 -0.66 16.34 -12.60
N ALA A 75 -0.47 17.65 -12.82
CA ALA A 75 -0.04 18.58 -11.79
C ALA A 75 -1.04 18.62 -10.63
N SER A 76 -0.53 18.46 -9.41
CA SER A 76 -1.36 18.36 -8.22
C SER A 76 -0.79 19.14 -7.03
N ARG A 77 -1.64 19.39 -6.04
CA ARG A 77 -1.23 19.90 -4.72
C ARG A 77 -0.68 18.73 -3.90
N PHE A 78 0.30 19.01 -3.05
CA PHE A 78 0.92 17.98 -2.20
C PHE A 78 -0.07 17.28 -1.27
N SER A 79 -1.18 17.94 -0.88
CA SER A 79 -2.22 17.32 -0.07
C SER A 79 -3.03 16.24 -0.80
N GLN A 80 -3.02 16.21 -2.14
CA GLN A 80 -3.74 15.18 -2.92
C GLN A 80 -3.18 13.77 -2.67
N PRO A 81 -1.88 13.48 -2.87
CA PRO A 81 -1.34 12.16 -2.59
C PRO A 81 -1.39 11.80 -1.10
N ILE A 82 -1.22 12.78 -0.19
CA ILE A 82 -1.31 12.53 1.25
C ILE A 82 -2.71 12.05 1.64
N LEU A 83 -3.76 12.79 1.25
CA LEU A 83 -5.14 12.43 1.61
C LEU A 83 -5.61 11.16 0.90
N PHE A 84 -5.19 10.95 -0.34
CA PHE A 84 -5.47 9.70 -1.07
C PHE A 84 -4.82 8.50 -0.35
N GLY A 85 -3.54 8.61 0.00
CA GLY A 85 -2.83 7.55 0.72
C GLY A 85 -3.40 7.28 2.11
N LEU A 86 -3.83 8.33 2.85
CA LEU A 86 -4.51 8.17 4.14
C LEU A 86 -5.84 7.42 3.99
N GLY A 87 -6.64 7.78 2.99
CA GLY A 87 -7.90 7.09 2.70
C GLY A 87 -7.71 5.63 2.32
N HIS A 88 -6.67 5.34 1.52
CA HIS A 88 -6.28 3.99 1.14
C HIS A 88 -5.86 3.16 2.37
N GLY A 89 -4.86 3.63 3.12
CA GLY A 89 -4.31 2.90 4.26
C GLY A 89 -5.31 2.72 5.40
N LEU A 90 -6.15 3.73 5.69
CA LEU A 90 -7.17 3.58 6.73
C LEU A 90 -8.28 2.60 6.32
N ALA A 91 -8.67 2.57 5.04
CA ALA A 91 -9.63 1.58 4.57
C ALA A 91 -9.10 0.15 4.73
N GLU A 92 -7.80 -0.05 4.43
CA GLU A 92 -7.13 -1.33 4.69
C GLU A 92 -7.09 -1.68 6.17
N ALA A 93 -6.62 -0.76 7.02
CA ALA A 93 -6.52 -0.98 8.45
C ALA A 93 -7.87 -1.38 9.08
N VAL A 94 -8.96 -0.71 8.68
CA VAL A 94 -10.31 -1.04 9.15
C VAL A 94 -10.72 -2.44 8.69
N LEU A 95 -10.52 -2.76 7.41
CA LEU A 95 -10.92 -4.06 6.85
C LEU A 95 -10.15 -5.23 7.47
N VAL A 96 -8.88 -5.01 7.81
CA VAL A 96 -8.01 -6.02 8.45
C VAL A 96 -8.31 -6.15 9.96
N LEU A 97 -8.44 -5.06 10.70
CA LEU A 97 -8.59 -5.11 12.17
C LEU A 97 -10.01 -5.47 12.62
N ALA A 98 -11.05 -5.03 11.90
CA ALA A 98 -12.45 -5.26 12.30
C ALA A 98 -12.80 -6.72 12.62
N PRO A 99 -12.44 -7.73 11.80
CA PRO A 99 -12.69 -9.13 12.15
C PRO A 99 -11.81 -9.62 13.32
N ALA A 100 -10.59 -9.11 13.47
CA ALA A 100 -9.66 -9.53 14.51
C ALA A 100 -10.13 -9.13 15.92
N MET A 101 -10.80 -7.98 16.06
CA MET A 101 -11.30 -7.46 17.35
C MET A 101 -12.10 -8.47 18.19
N LYS A 102 -12.75 -9.45 17.54
CA LYS A 102 -13.60 -10.44 18.21
C LYS A 102 -12.87 -11.73 18.59
N VAL A 103 -11.65 -11.93 18.10
CA VAL A 103 -10.98 -13.24 18.07
C VAL A 103 -9.63 -13.21 18.78
N VAL A 104 -8.92 -12.07 18.77
CA VAL A 104 -7.57 -11.97 19.34
C VAL A 104 -7.55 -11.32 20.72
N SER A 105 -6.50 -11.59 21.50
CA SER A 105 -6.29 -10.92 22.80
C SER A 105 -5.97 -9.43 22.62
N ILE A 106 -6.11 -8.64 23.70
CA ILE A 106 -5.79 -7.21 23.70
C ILE A 106 -4.31 -6.97 23.34
N ASP A 107 -3.40 -7.82 23.83
CA ASP A 107 -1.96 -7.69 23.54
C ASP A 107 -1.66 -7.93 22.06
N GLN A 108 -2.26 -8.97 21.47
CA GLN A 108 -2.14 -9.24 20.03
C GLN A 108 -2.77 -8.13 19.18
N LEU A 109 -3.88 -7.58 19.65
CA LEU A 109 -4.54 -6.45 19.00
C LEU A 109 -3.67 -5.19 19.01
N ALA A 110 -2.99 -4.90 20.13
CA ALA A 110 -2.10 -3.74 20.24
C ALA A 110 -0.95 -3.80 19.22
N VAL A 111 -0.34 -4.97 19.06
CA VAL A 111 0.68 -5.26 18.04
C VAL A 111 0.11 -5.04 16.63
N GLY A 112 -1.06 -5.61 16.35
CA GLY A 112 -1.75 -5.40 15.07
C GLY A 112 -2.07 -3.92 14.78
N ILE A 113 -2.49 -3.15 15.78
CA ILE A 113 -2.75 -1.71 15.65
C ILE A 113 -1.46 -0.95 15.31
N LEU A 114 -0.34 -1.27 15.97
CA LEU A 114 0.95 -0.66 15.69
C LEU A 114 1.37 -0.89 14.23
N GLU A 115 1.31 -2.14 13.78
CA GLU A 115 1.61 -2.52 12.39
C GLU A 115 0.74 -1.74 11.40
N ARG A 116 -0.56 -1.58 11.69
CA ARG A 116 -1.47 -0.82 10.82
C ARG A 116 -1.18 0.67 10.78
N ILE A 117 -0.75 1.29 11.88
CA ILE A 117 -0.34 2.70 11.88
C ILE A 117 0.89 2.90 10.98
N LEU A 118 1.87 1.99 11.05
CA LEU A 118 3.03 2.00 10.17
C LEU A 118 2.63 1.76 8.71
N ALA A 119 1.79 0.75 8.44
CA ALA A 119 1.29 0.47 7.09
C ALA A 119 0.54 1.67 6.48
N VAL A 120 -0.25 2.41 7.26
CA VAL A 120 -0.91 3.65 6.80
C VAL A 120 0.13 4.68 6.34
N TRP A 121 1.24 4.84 7.07
CA TRP A 121 2.33 5.71 6.64
C TRP A 121 3.01 5.23 5.36
N LEU A 122 3.27 3.94 5.25
CA LEU A 122 3.77 3.32 4.03
C LEU A 122 2.87 3.65 2.82
N HIS A 123 1.54 3.46 2.92
CA HIS A 123 0.63 3.77 1.81
C HIS A 123 0.61 5.25 1.44
N VAL A 124 0.73 6.15 2.43
CA VAL A 124 0.90 7.59 2.18
C VAL A 124 2.18 7.85 1.38
N ALA A 125 3.30 7.26 1.78
CA ALA A 125 4.57 7.44 1.11
C ALA A 125 4.57 6.86 -0.31
N LEU A 126 4.05 5.64 -0.50
CA LEU A 126 3.91 5.00 -1.81
C LEU A 126 3.03 5.84 -2.74
N THR A 127 1.97 6.45 -2.22
CA THR A 127 1.13 7.36 -3.00
C THR A 127 1.88 8.60 -3.47
N VAL A 128 2.72 9.18 -2.61
CA VAL A 128 3.59 10.29 -2.98
C VAL A 128 4.61 9.86 -4.06
N ILE A 129 5.19 8.66 -3.96
CA ILE A 129 6.09 8.11 -4.98
C ILE A 129 5.38 8.01 -6.33
N VAL A 130 4.19 7.40 -6.39
CA VAL A 130 3.42 7.30 -7.64
C VAL A 130 3.12 8.69 -8.21
N TRP A 131 2.65 9.64 -7.39
CA TRP A 131 2.36 10.99 -7.84
C TRP A 131 3.59 11.74 -8.35
N ASN A 132 4.77 11.54 -7.75
CA ASN A 132 6.01 12.13 -8.23
C ASN A 132 6.30 11.77 -9.69
N GLY A 133 5.89 10.58 -10.13
CA GLY A 133 5.96 10.17 -11.54
C GLY A 133 5.14 11.07 -12.46
N PHE A 134 3.98 11.54 -12.01
CA PHE A 134 3.14 12.48 -12.76
C PHE A 134 3.68 13.90 -12.70
N GLN A 135 4.22 14.33 -11.55
CA GLN A 135 4.84 15.65 -11.40
C GLN A 135 6.10 15.81 -12.27
N LYS A 136 6.91 14.74 -12.41
CA LYS A 136 8.17 14.76 -13.16
C LYS A 136 8.08 14.23 -14.59
N GLY A 137 6.91 13.79 -15.05
CA GLY A 137 6.73 13.12 -16.34
C GLY A 137 7.35 11.70 -16.44
N LYS A 138 7.93 11.17 -15.36
CA LYS A 138 8.59 9.85 -15.31
C LYS A 138 7.64 8.76 -14.74
N ARG A 139 6.45 8.67 -15.31
CA ARG A 139 5.31 7.88 -14.80
C ARG A 139 5.64 6.42 -14.49
N VAL A 140 6.20 5.69 -15.46
CA VAL A 140 6.47 4.25 -15.35
C VAL A 140 7.57 3.96 -14.33
N PHE A 141 8.63 4.77 -14.31
CA PHE A 141 9.74 4.60 -13.37
C PHE A 141 9.24 4.65 -11.92
N TYR A 142 8.45 5.67 -11.58
CA TYR A 142 7.93 5.84 -10.23
C TYR A 142 6.87 4.79 -9.86
N LEU A 143 6.07 4.31 -10.81
CA LEU A 143 5.17 3.16 -10.60
C LEU A 143 5.97 1.90 -10.23
N ILE A 144 7.00 1.57 -11.01
CA ILE A 144 7.84 0.39 -10.74
C ILE A 144 8.54 0.54 -9.39
N SER A 145 9.06 1.73 -9.06
CA SER A 145 9.65 1.98 -7.74
C SER A 145 8.68 1.72 -6.60
N ALA A 146 7.43 2.22 -6.69
CA ALA A 146 6.42 1.99 -5.67
C ALA A 146 6.06 0.50 -5.56
N LEU A 147 5.88 -0.19 -6.69
CA LEU A 147 5.59 -1.63 -6.73
C LEU A 147 6.69 -2.44 -6.05
N VAL A 148 7.95 -2.15 -6.36
CA VAL A 148 9.11 -2.84 -5.77
C VAL A 148 9.17 -2.60 -4.26
N VAL A 149 9.04 -1.34 -3.81
CA VAL A 149 9.06 -1.04 -2.37
C VAL A 149 7.92 -1.75 -1.64
N HIS A 150 6.70 -1.67 -2.16
CA HIS A 150 5.55 -2.33 -1.57
C HIS A 150 5.71 -3.85 -1.54
N GLY A 151 6.07 -4.46 -2.68
CA GLY A 151 6.30 -5.91 -2.76
C GLY A 151 7.39 -6.41 -1.82
N LEU A 152 8.49 -5.66 -1.68
CA LEU A 152 9.57 -5.99 -0.75
C LEU A 152 9.11 -5.91 0.72
N VAL A 153 8.37 -4.86 1.09
CA VAL A 153 7.81 -4.76 2.44
C VAL A 153 6.88 -5.93 2.74
N ASN A 154 5.96 -6.27 1.82
CA ASN A 154 5.03 -7.38 2.04
C ASN A 154 5.76 -8.74 2.06
N THR A 155 6.91 -8.84 1.42
CA THR A 155 7.75 -10.05 1.42
C THR A 155 8.40 -10.31 2.79
N LEU A 156 8.50 -9.30 3.66
CA LEU A 156 9.00 -9.49 5.02
C LEU A 156 8.18 -10.54 5.79
N ILE A 157 6.86 -10.60 5.56
CA ILE A 157 5.96 -11.57 6.21
C ILE A 157 6.35 -13.02 5.86
N PRO A 158 6.29 -13.49 4.59
CA PRO A 158 6.64 -14.87 4.28
C PRO A 158 8.11 -15.22 4.51
N VAL A 159 9.02 -14.24 4.52
CA VAL A 159 10.46 -14.47 4.80
C VAL A 159 10.72 -14.68 6.28
N PHE A 160 10.09 -13.89 7.16
CA PHE A 160 10.36 -13.93 8.60
C PHE A 160 9.35 -14.73 9.41
N SER A 161 8.22 -15.15 8.84
CA SER A 161 7.14 -15.84 9.58
C SER A 161 7.57 -17.10 10.32
N SER A 162 8.61 -17.80 9.86
CA SER A 162 9.16 -18.98 10.52
C SER A 162 10.21 -18.65 11.60
N HIS A 163 10.61 -17.39 11.75
CA HIS A 163 11.64 -16.97 12.69
C HIS A 163 11.03 -16.77 14.09
N PRO A 164 11.70 -17.18 15.20
CA PRO A 164 11.18 -16.99 16.56
C PRO A 164 10.88 -15.52 16.93
N GLN A 165 11.55 -14.59 16.25
CA GLN A 165 11.43 -13.14 16.44
C GLN A 165 10.69 -12.46 15.27
N ALA A 166 9.83 -13.19 14.54
CA ALA A 166 9.14 -12.73 13.34
C ALA A 166 8.51 -11.33 13.51
N ILE A 167 7.73 -11.13 14.58
CA ILE A 167 7.02 -9.87 14.85
C ILE A 167 8.01 -8.70 14.90
N VAL A 168 9.05 -8.81 15.72
CA VAL A 168 10.05 -7.75 15.90
C VAL A 168 10.81 -7.49 14.60
N LEU A 169 11.15 -8.53 13.83
CA LEU A 169 11.84 -8.38 12.55
C LEU A 169 10.98 -7.68 11.50
N ILE A 170 9.70 -8.05 11.40
CA ILE A 170 8.76 -7.48 10.43
C ILE A 170 8.47 -6.02 10.80
N GLU A 171 8.05 -5.75 12.03
CA GLU A 171 7.71 -4.40 12.50
C GLU A 171 8.91 -3.47 12.52
N GLY A 172 10.06 -3.96 13.02
CA GLY A 172 11.30 -3.18 13.05
C GLY A 172 11.78 -2.83 11.65
N SER A 173 11.68 -3.77 10.70
CA SER A 173 12.03 -3.49 9.30
C SER A 173 11.08 -2.48 8.66
N LEU A 174 9.76 -2.64 8.88
CA LEU A 174 8.76 -1.70 8.38
C LEU A 174 8.99 -0.28 8.94
N PHE A 175 9.23 -0.16 10.24
CA PHE A 175 9.54 1.11 10.88
C PHE A 175 10.78 1.80 10.28
N LEU A 176 11.87 1.06 10.07
CA LEU A 176 13.08 1.60 9.44
C LEU A 176 12.84 2.05 7.99
N ILE A 177 12.05 1.28 7.24
CA ILE A 177 11.66 1.65 5.87
C ILE A 177 10.81 2.92 5.88
N ASP A 178 9.85 3.04 6.80
CA ASP A 178 9.01 4.23 6.94
C ASP A 178 9.83 5.47 7.27
N LEU A 179 10.85 5.36 8.13
CA LEU A 179 11.78 6.49 8.40
C LEU A 179 12.48 6.98 7.13
N LEU A 180 12.94 6.07 6.27
CA LEU A 180 13.53 6.43 4.98
C LEU A 180 12.49 7.07 4.05
N LEU A 181 11.28 6.52 4.02
CA LEU A 181 10.20 7.02 3.19
C LEU A 181 9.70 8.41 3.63
N ILE A 182 9.76 8.74 4.92
CA ILE A 182 9.49 10.10 5.41
C ILE A 182 10.43 11.11 4.75
N VAL A 183 11.73 10.80 4.63
CA VAL A 183 12.69 11.67 3.95
C VAL A 183 12.30 11.88 2.49
N VAL A 184 11.88 10.80 1.79
CA VAL A 184 11.37 10.88 0.41
C VAL A 184 10.14 11.77 0.33
N VAL A 185 9.17 11.61 1.22
CA VAL A 185 7.92 12.39 1.26
C VAL A 185 8.21 13.88 1.49
N VAL A 186 9.05 14.20 2.48
CA VAL A 186 9.44 15.60 2.79
C VAL A 186 10.11 16.25 1.59
N TYR A 187 11.07 15.57 0.96
CA TYR A 187 11.77 16.06 -0.22
C TYR A 187 10.84 16.22 -1.44
N SER A 188 9.83 15.36 -1.54
CA SER A 188 8.86 15.38 -2.64
C SER A 188 7.98 16.62 -2.64
N LYS A 189 7.76 17.27 -1.48
CA LYS A 189 6.90 18.46 -1.34
C LYS A 189 7.22 19.56 -2.36
N ARG A 190 8.50 19.74 -2.70
CA ARG A 190 8.96 20.76 -3.66
C ARG A 190 8.53 20.53 -5.12
N LEU A 191 8.00 19.34 -5.44
CA LEU A 191 7.56 18.96 -6.78
C LEU A 191 6.10 19.36 -7.06
N TYR A 192 5.38 19.85 -6.06
CA TYR A 192 3.95 20.09 -6.13
C TYR A 192 3.63 21.58 -6.19
N VAL A 193 2.49 21.90 -6.79
CA VAL A 193 2.05 23.28 -6.98
C VAL A 193 1.61 23.88 -5.65
N THR A 194 2.04 25.11 -5.37
CA THR A 194 1.59 25.91 -4.22
C THR A 194 0.16 26.44 -4.45
N ARG A 195 -0.53 26.84 -3.38
CA ARG A 195 -1.95 27.29 -3.42
C ARG A 195 -2.21 28.40 -4.44
N GLU A 196 -1.22 29.23 -4.73
CA GLU A 196 -1.30 30.40 -5.62
C GLU A 196 -1.32 30.04 -7.12
N GLY A 197 -0.89 28.84 -7.52
CA GLY A 197 -0.84 28.43 -8.94
C GLY A 197 -2.12 27.81 -9.49
N LEU A 198 -3.23 27.89 -8.75
CA LEU A 198 -4.52 27.25 -9.08
C LEU A 198 -5.71 28.19 -8.80
N SER A 199 -5.48 29.52 -8.78
CA SER A 199 -6.56 30.52 -8.80
C SER A 199 -7.17 30.64 -10.18
#